data_AF-A0A2A5ITR7-F1
#
_entry.id   AF-A0A2A5ITR7-F1
#
_cell.length_a   1.000
_cell.length_b   1.000
_cell.length_c   1.000
_cell.angle_alpha   90.00
_cell.angle_beta   90.00
_cell.angle_gamma   90.00
#
_symmetry.space_group_name_H-M   'P 1'
#
loop_
_entity.id
_entity.type
_entity.pdbx_description
1 polymer ?
#
loop_
_entity_poly.entity_id
_entity_poly.type
_entity_poly.pdbx_seq_one_letter_code
_entity_poly.pdbx_strand_id
1 'polypeptide(L)' 'MSLEHREVNQVDFQLDFLKDKIEFFEATSLKELEQKIQKQIEHNQAILLTVHSVSHQTTVIDDRILYTAVVHFKANV' A
#
# COMPACT_ATOMS: atom_id res chain seq x y z
N MET A 1 21.77 39.20 37.91
CA MET A 1 20.72 39.02 36.87
C MET A 1 21.04 37.71 36.19
N SER A 2 20.37 36.63 36.59
CA SER A 2 20.68 35.26 36.19
C SER A 2 19.86 34.91 34.96
N LEU A 3 20.51 34.59 33.85
CA LEU A 3 19.84 34.16 32.62
C LEU A 3 19.49 32.67 32.76
N GLU A 4 18.23 32.39 33.08
CA GLU A 4 17.68 31.03 33.00
C GLU A 4 17.72 30.55 31.54
N HIS A 5 18.59 29.58 31.28
CA HIS A 5 18.60 28.85 30.03
C HIS A 5 17.43 27.87 30.06
N ARG A 6 16.34 28.19 29.35
CA ARG A 6 15.26 27.22 29.12
C ARG A 6 15.79 26.11 28.20
N GLU A 7 15.93 24.91 28.74
CA GLU A 7 16.10 23.70 27.92
C GLU A 7 14.87 23.52 27.03
N VAL A 8 15.08 23.57 25.72
CA VAL A 8 14.07 23.20 24.74
C VAL A 8 14.01 21.68 24.72
N ASN A 9 12.94 21.10 25.24
CA ASN A 9 12.67 19.67 25.11
C ASN A 9 12.48 19.35 23.62
N GLN A 10 13.44 18.63 23.04
CA GLN A 10 13.37 18.14 21.67
C GLN A 10 12.44 16.92 21.65
N VAL A 11 11.20 17.10 21.19
CA VAL A 11 10.27 15.98 20.96
C VAL A 11 10.77 15.20 19.75
N ASP A 12 11.17 13.94 19.97
CA ASP A 12 11.55 13.02 18.90
C ASP A 12 10.26 12.51 18.21
N PHE A 13 9.98 12.99 17.01
CA PHE A 13 8.85 12.52 16.20
C PHE A 13 9.28 11.26 15.45
N GLN A 14 9.02 10.08 16.02
CA GLN A 14 9.13 8.82 15.29
C GLN A 14 7.85 8.60 14.48
N LEU A 15 7.95 8.79 13.16
CA LEU A 15 6.87 8.47 12.24
C LEU A 15 6.95 6.96 11.92
N ASP A 16 6.09 6.16 12.55
CA ASP A 16 5.96 4.74 12.22
C ASP A 16 5.25 4.58 10.88
N PHE A 17 6.03 4.37 9.82
CA PHE A 17 5.50 4.09 8.49
C PHE A 17 4.95 2.67 8.39
N LEU A 18 3.85 2.50 7.65
CA LEU A 18 3.35 1.19 7.29
C LEU A 18 4.40 0.47 6.42
N LYS A 19 4.86 -0.70 6.86
CA LYS A 19 5.94 -1.44 6.20
C LYS A 19 5.44 -2.42 5.14
N ASP A 20 4.31 -3.06 5.41
CA ASP A 20 3.74 -4.11 4.57
C ASP A 20 2.23 -3.93 4.48
N LYS A 21 1.67 -4.22 3.30
CA LYS A 21 0.23 -4.22 3.05
C LYS A 21 -0.08 -5.31 2.02
N ILE A 22 -1.02 -6.19 2.35
CA ILE A 22 -1.56 -7.16 1.40
C ILE A 22 -2.94 -6.68 0.98
N GLU A 23 -3.21 -6.66 -0.33
CA GLU A 23 -4.51 -6.28 -0.87
C GLU A 23 -4.97 -7.24 -1.95
N PHE A 24 -6.25 -7.60 -1.89
CA PHE A 24 -6.89 -8.52 -2.82
C PHE A 24 -7.74 -7.74 -3.81
N PHE A 25 -7.59 -8.06 -5.09
CA PHE A 25 -8.35 -7.45 -6.17
C PHE A 25 -9.10 -8.52 -6.92
N GLU A 26 -10.28 -8.17 -7.41
CA GLU A 26 -11.07 -9.00 -8.30
C GLU A 26 -11.75 -8.14 -9.37
N ALA A 27 -11.97 -8.74 -10.54
CA ALA A 27 -12.67 -8.12 -11.64
C ALA A 27 -13.20 -9.15 -12.65
N THR A 28 -14.18 -8.74 -13.44
CA THR A 28 -14.74 -9.57 -14.53
C THR A 28 -13.91 -9.49 -15.82
N SER A 29 -12.89 -8.62 -15.86
CA SER A 29 -11.95 -8.51 -16.97
C SER A 29 -10.55 -8.16 -16.47
N LEU A 30 -9.52 -8.60 -17.18
CA LEU A 30 -8.12 -8.24 -16.88
C LEU A 30 -7.90 -6.72 -16.92
N LYS A 31 -8.55 -6.01 -17.85
CA LYS A 31 -8.44 -4.55 -17.97
C LYS A 31 -8.95 -3.83 -16.71
N GLU A 32 -10.09 -4.26 -16.19
CA GLU A 32 -10.64 -3.70 -14.95
C GLU A 32 -9.76 -4.05 -13.74
N LEU A 33 -9.21 -5.28 -13.70
CA LEU A 33 -8.28 -5.68 -12.65
C LEU A 33 -7.03 -4.79 -12.63
N GLU A 34 -6.44 -4.58 -13.80
CA GLU A 34 -5.26 -3.71 -13.99
C GLU A 34 -5.55 -2.28 -13.54
N GLN A 35 -6.69 -1.71 -13.93
CA GLN A 35 -7.09 -0.36 -13.51
C GLN A 35 -7.25 -0.24 -12.00
N LYS A 36 -7.84 -1.24 -11.33
CA LYS A 36 -7.97 -1.26 -9.87
C LYS A 36 -6.62 -1.30 -9.18
N ILE A 37 -5.72 -2.17 -9.64
CA ILE A 37 -4.36 -2.29 -9.09
C ILE A 37 -3.58 -0.98 -9.31
N GLN A 38 -3.64 -0.40 -10.51
CA GLN A 38 -2.94 0.84 -10.86
C GLN A 38 -3.39 2.02 -9.98
N LYS A 39 -4.71 2.17 -9.78
CA LYS A 39 -5.25 3.19 -8.88
C LYS A 39 -4.73 3.01 -7.45
N GLN A 40 -4.61 1.77 -6.98
CA GLN A 40 -4.10 1.51 -5.65
C GLN A 40 -2.59 1.75 -5.52
N ILE A 41 -1.81 1.51 -6.58
CA ILE A 41 -0.39 1.89 -6.64
C ILE A 41 -0.27 3.40 -6.46
N GLU A 42 -1.06 4.20 -7.18
CA GLU A 42 -1.05 5.67 -7.07
C GLU A 42 -1.40 6.15 -5.65
N HIS A 43 -2.42 5.56 -5.02
CA HIS A 43 -2.75 5.87 -3.63
C HIS A 43 -1.63 5.49 -2.66
N ASN A 44 -0.97 4.35 -2.86
CA ASN A 44 0.06 3.84 -1.97
C ASN A 44 1.37 4.67 -2.03
N GLN A 45 1.60 5.44 -3.10
CA GLN A 45 2.71 6.41 -3.17
C GLN A 45 2.65 7.43 -2.03
N ALA A 46 1.44 7.86 -1.62
CA ALA A 46 1.26 8.82 -0.53
C ALA A 46 1.71 8.28 0.85
N ILE A 47 1.83 6.95 0.98
CA ILE A 47 2.27 6.26 2.20
C ILE A 47 3.57 5.47 1.98
N LEU A 48 4.33 5.81 0.93
CA LEU A 48 5.65 5.25 0.60
C LEU A 48 5.68 3.73 0.39
N LEU A 49 4.54 3.14 0.02
CA LEU A 49 4.44 1.72 -0.31
C LEU A 49 4.57 1.52 -1.83
N THR A 50 5.39 0.54 -2.22
CA THR A 50 5.60 0.11 -3.61
C THR A 50 5.17 -1.34 -3.80
N VAL A 51 5.01 -1.81 -5.04
CA VAL A 51 4.68 -3.22 -5.31
C VAL A 51 5.90 -4.10 -5.04
N HIS A 52 5.77 -5.01 -4.08
CA HIS A 52 6.77 -6.04 -3.80
C HIS A 52 6.52 -7.30 -4.64
N SER A 53 5.28 -7.77 -4.71
CA SER A 53 4.91 -8.92 -5.54
C SER A 53 3.44 -8.89 -5.93
N VAL A 54 3.12 -9.59 -7.02
CA VAL A 54 1.74 -9.79 -7.50
C VAL A 54 1.55 -11.26 -7.84
N SER A 55 0.51 -11.88 -7.29
CA SER A 55 0.08 -13.24 -7.63
C SER A 55 -1.29 -13.20 -8.28
N HIS A 56 -1.45 -13.84 -9.43
CA HIS A 56 -2.71 -13.88 -10.17
C HIS A 56 -3.37 -15.25 -10.06
N GLN A 57 -4.70 -15.24 -9.96
CA GLN A 57 -5.52 -16.44 -10.09
C GLN A 57 -6.75 -16.12 -10.92
N THR A 58 -7.18 -17.07 -11.74
CA THR A 58 -8.43 -17.00 -12.49
C THR A 58 -9.32 -18.14 -12.03
N THR A 59 -10.57 -17.83 -11.73
CA THR A 59 -11.57 -18.82 -11.33
C THR A 59 -12.83 -18.64 -12.15
N VAL A 60 -13.58 -19.73 -12.33
CA VAL A 60 -14.90 -19.70 -12.96
C VAL A 60 -15.94 -19.76 -11.85
N ILE A 61 -16.85 -18.79 -11.83
CA ILE A 61 -17.97 -18.72 -10.87
C ILE A 61 -19.23 -18.48 -11.71
N ASP A 62 -20.21 -19.38 -11.61
CA ASP A 62 -21.50 -19.30 -12.33
C ASP A 62 -21.33 -19.00 -13.84
N ASP A 63 -20.48 -19.80 -14.52
CA ASP A 63 -20.11 -19.64 -15.94
C ASP A 63 -19.46 -18.29 -16.32
N ARG A 64 -19.04 -17.49 -15.32
CA ARG A 64 -18.30 -16.24 -15.51
C ARG A 64 -16.86 -16.40 -15.08
N ILE A 65 -15.95 -15.82 -15.86
CA ILE A 65 -14.54 -15.77 -15.50
C ILE A 65 -14.34 -14.61 -14.51
N LEU A 66 -13.81 -14.92 -13.33
CA LEU A 66 -13.36 -13.95 -12.35
C LEU A 66 -11.83 -13.94 -12.33
N TYR A 67 -11.27 -12.77 -12.57
CA TYR A 67 -9.84 -12.52 -12.47
C TYR A 67 -9.53 -11.95 -11.09
N THR A 68 -8.55 -12.53 -10.41
CA THR A 68 -8.16 -12.14 -9.06
C THR A 68 -6.65 -11.90 -8.99
N ALA A 69 -6.24 -11.00 -8.11
CA ALA A 69 -4.84 -10.78 -7.80
C ALA A 69 -4.64 -10.50 -6.31
N VAL A 70 -3.55 -11.01 -5.77
CA VAL A 70 -3.02 -10.62 -4.46
C VAL A 70 -1.80 -9.75 -4.70
N VAL A 71 -1.83 -8.51 -4.23
CA VAL A 71 -0.71 -7.58 -4.32
C VAL A 71 -0.11 -7.38 -2.94
N HIS A 72 1.16 -7.70 -2.80
CA HIS A 72 1.95 -7.33 -1.63
C HIS A 72 2.63 -6.00 -1.92
N PHE A 73 2.23 -4.98 -1.19
CA PHE A 73 2.91 -3.70 -1.15
C PHE A 73 3.85 -3.63 0.03
N LYS A 74 5.03 -3.04 -0.18
CA LYS A 74 6.07 -2.92 0.84
C LYS A 74 6.71 -1.54 0.80
N ALA A 75 7.12 -1.03 1.95
CA ALA A 75 7.91 0.19 2.01
C ALA A 75 9.24 -0.03 1.28
N ASN A 76 9.66 0.97 0.50
CA ASN A 76 11.03 1.05 0.02
C ASN A 76 11.91 1.49 1.19
N VAL A 77 12.37 0.53 1.99
CA VAL A 77 13.41 0.70 3.01
C VAL A 77 14.77 0.33 2.45
#